data_AF-A0A0Q7ZAN8-F1
#
_entry.id   AF-A0A0Q7ZAN8-F1
#
_cell.length_a   1.000
_cell.length_b   1.000
_cell.length_c   1.000
_cell.angle_alpha   90.00
_cell.angle_beta   90.00
_cell.angle_gamma   90.00
#
_symmetry.space_group_name_H-M   'P 1'
#
loop_
_entity.id
_entity.type
_entity.pdbx_description
1 polymer ?
#
loop_
_entity_poly.entity_id
_entity_poly.type
_entity_poly.pdbx_seq_one_letter_code
_entity_poly.pdbx_strand_id
1 'polypeptide(L)'
;MSDREDDYCELCDLKFSNCVHGMPKPVASAEPPKAVRKPRVAKPEKPDADKVSPARVTTSTPRAARRWTAPADFMPHIVAVLDEAGQALSTEDALARIEERMADQLRPGDLERSPQGELRWRTAARKARLELVNTGLLSADQPGVWQLND
;
A
#
# COMPACT_ATOMS: atom_id res chain seq x y z
N MET A 1 30.53 45.72 -3.16
CA MET A 1 29.20 45.09 -3.22
C MET A 1 29.45 43.66 -3.66
N SER A 2 29.90 42.82 -2.72
CA SER A 2 30.16 41.40 -2.98
C SER A 2 29.03 40.57 -2.40
N ASP A 3 28.91 39.35 -2.91
CA ASP A 3 28.08 38.23 -2.46
C ASP A 3 26.70 38.08 -3.10
N ARG A 4 26.70 37.39 -4.25
CA ARG A 4 25.61 36.52 -4.67
C ARG A 4 26.16 35.29 -5.41
N GLU A 5 27.20 34.66 -4.85
CA GLU A 5 27.92 33.54 -5.49
C GLU A 5 27.60 32.15 -4.90
N ASP A 6 26.92 32.06 -3.75
CA ASP A 6 26.62 30.76 -3.10
C ASP A 6 25.44 29.94 -3.67
N ASP A 7 24.94 30.23 -4.88
CA ASP A 7 23.78 29.51 -5.46
C ASP A 7 24.13 28.59 -6.64
N TYR A 8 25.43 28.44 -6.93
CA TYR A 8 25.94 27.59 -8.01
C TYR A 8 26.77 26.43 -7.43
N CYS A 9 26.57 25.25 -7.99
CA CYS A 9 27.28 24.06 -7.55
C CYS A 9 28.70 24.04 -8.16
N GLU A 10 29.72 24.06 -7.30
CA GLU A 10 31.14 24.13 -7.68
C GLU A 10 31.64 22.95 -8.53
N LEU A 11 30.86 21.86 -8.62
CA LEU A 11 31.23 20.67 -9.39
C LEU A 11 30.70 20.67 -10.83
N CYS A 12 29.66 21.46 -11.09
CA CYS A 12 28.95 21.49 -12.37
C CYS A 12 28.73 22.93 -12.89
N ASP A 13 29.13 23.96 -12.14
CA ASP A 13 28.87 25.40 -12.38
C ASP A 13 27.42 25.73 -12.76
N LEU A 14 26.48 24.85 -12.40
CA LEU A 14 25.04 25.02 -12.60
C LEU A 14 24.39 25.50 -11.31
N LYS A 15 23.37 26.35 -11.45
CA LYS A 15 22.54 26.80 -10.33
C LYS A 15 21.96 25.60 -9.60
N PHE A 16 22.00 25.56 -8.27
CA PHE A 16 21.61 24.38 -7.48
C PHE A 16 20.21 23.85 -7.81
N SER A 17 19.26 24.74 -8.15
CA SER A 17 17.90 24.35 -8.56
C SER A 17 17.83 23.46 -9.82
N ASN A 18 18.87 23.46 -10.64
CA ASN A 18 18.97 22.70 -11.89
C ASN A 18 20.15 21.73 -11.91
N CYS A 19 21.00 21.68 -10.87
CA CYS A 19 22.11 20.73 -10.84
C CYS A 19 21.70 19.42 -10.17
N VAL A 20 22.06 18.29 -10.78
CA VAL A 20 21.80 16.94 -10.28
C VAL A 20 22.50 16.66 -8.92
N HIS A 21 23.54 17.43 -8.61
CA HIS A 21 24.28 17.38 -7.35
C HIS A 21 23.66 18.27 -6.25
N GLY A 22 22.66 19.08 -6.59
CA GLY A 22 22.23 20.24 -5.82
C GLY A 22 20.94 20.05 -5.04
N MET A 23 20.95 19.22 -4.01
CA MET A 23 20.00 19.34 -2.90
C MET A 23 20.67 18.95 -1.58
N PRO A 24 20.97 19.88 -0.66
CA PRO A 24 21.01 19.51 0.75
C PRO A 24 19.60 19.05 1.14
N LYS A 25 19.47 17.83 1.69
CA LYS A 25 18.21 17.33 2.24
C LYS A 25 17.62 18.39 3.17
N PRO A 26 16.36 18.82 2.98
CA PRO A 26 15.71 19.67 3.97
C PRO A 26 15.67 18.90 5.29
N VAL A 27 16.42 19.38 6.27
CA VAL A 27 16.32 18.95 7.65
C VAL A 27 14.92 19.31 8.16
N ALA A 28 14.15 18.27 8.48
CA ALA A 28 13.00 18.25 9.37
C ALA A 28 12.03 19.45 9.30
N SER A 29 11.10 19.41 8.33
CA SER A 29 9.79 20.02 8.57
C SER A 29 9.04 19.18 9.60
N ALA A 30 8.86 19.78 10.78
CA ALA A 30 7.94 19.48 11.87
C ALA A 30 7.08 18.21 11.71
N GLU A 31 7.31 17.24 12.59
CA GLU A 31 6.43 16.10 12.81
C GLU A 31 4.98 16.58 13.04
N PRO A 32 3.98 16.10 12.29
CA PRO A 32 2.59 16.31 12.68
C PRO A 32 2.38 15.57 14.02
N PRO A 33 1.71 16.18 15.02
CA PRO A 33 1.50 15.52 16.30
C PRO A 33 0.74 14.21 16.06
N LYS A 34 1.40 13.10 16.43
CA LYS A 34 0.77 11.79 16.52
C LYS A 34 -0.46 11.94 17.38
N ALA A 35 -1.64 11.83 16.78
CA ALA A 35 -2.89 11.72 17.51
C ALA A 35 -2.82 10.43 18.34
N VAL A 36 -2.42 10.57 19.60
CA VAL A 36 -2.46 9.51 20.60
C VAL A 36 -3.91 9.09 20.73
N ARG A 37 -4.25 7.95 20.12
CA ARG A 37 -5.53 7.30 20.35
C ARG A 37 -5.57 6.91 21.82
N LYS A 38 -6.46 7.56 22.57
CA LYS A 38 -6.76 7.22 23.96
C LYS A 38 -7.13 5.72 24.03
N PRO A 39 -6.55 4.91 24.92
CA PRO A 39 -7.04 3.56 25.16
C PRO A 39 -8.44 3.69 25.77
N ARG A 40 -9.44 3.14 25.09
CA ARG A 40 -10.79 3.01 25.64
C ARG A 40 -10.70 2.01 26.79
N VAL A 41 -10.84 2.50 28.02
CA VAL A 41 -10.96 1.67 29.23
C VAL A 41 -12.10 0.69 29.00
N ALA A 42 -11.76 -0.59 28.84
CA ALA A 42 -12.71 -1.68 28.89
C ALA A 42 -13.18 -1.79 30.34
N LYS A 43 -14.47 -1.53 30.55
CA LYS A 43 -15.14 -1.77 31.81
C LYS A 43 -15.26 -3.31 31.96
N PRO A 44 -14.81 -3.93 33.05
CA PRO A 44 -15.00 -5.36 33.24
C PRO A 44 -16.48 -5.60 33.61
N GLU A 45 -17.24 -6.12 32.67
CA GLU A 45 -18.51 -6.80 32.97
C GLU A 45 -18.19 -8.18 33.56
N LYS A 46 -18.90 -8.48 34.65
CA LYS A 46 -18.74 -9.67 35.48
C LYS A 46 -19.10 -10.93 34.68
N PRO A 47 -18.47 -12.10 34.95
CA PRO A 47 -18.91 -13.35 34.38
C PRO A 47 -20.04 -13.89 35.26
N ASP A 48 -21.28 -13.79 34.79
CA ASP A 48 -22.37 -14.61 35.32
C ASP A 48 -22.65 -15.74 34.33
N ALA A 49 -22.67 -16.92 34.91
CA ALA A 49 -22.73 -18.21 34.26
C ALA A 49 -24.10 -18.49 33.62
N ASP A 50 -24.07 -19.54 32.80
CA ASP A 50 -25.21 -20.34 32.34
C ASP A 50 -26.24 -19.69 31.42
N LYS A 51 -26.15 -20.04 30.12
CA LYS A 51 -27.25 -20.72 29.43
C LYS A 51 -26.83 -21.26 28.06
N VAL A 52 -26.96 -22.57 27.91
CA VAL A 52 -26.99 -23.29 26.64
C VAL A 52 -28.16 -22.79 25.78
N SER A 53 -27.93 -22.64 24.45
CA SER A 53 -28.88 -22.76 23.30
C SER A 53 -28.69 -21.66 22.21
N PRO A 54 -29.08 -21.93 20.95
CA PRO A 54 -28.46 -22.78 19.93
C PRO A 54 -27.80 -21.94 18.81
N ALA A 55 -27.08 -22.61 17.89
CA ALA A 55 -26.36 -21.99 16.77
C ALA A 55 -27.25 -21.03 15.95
N ARG A 56 -26.91 -19.74 15.99
CA ARG A 56 -27.57 -18.69 15.20
C ARG A 56 -26.99 -18.69 13.79
N VAL A 57 -27.76 -19.19 12.83
CA VAL A 57 -27.50 -18.95 11.40
C VAL A 57 -27.65 -17.45 11.15
N THR A 58 -26.54 -16.74 11.03
CA THR A 58 -26.57 -15.31 10.70
C THR A 58 -26.74 -15.15 9.19
N THR A 59 -27.95 -14.79 8.77
CA THR A 59 -28.17 -14.18 7.45
C THR A 59 -27.45 -12.85 7.41
N SER A 60 -26.30 -12.80 6.73
CA SER A 60 -25.53 -11.57 6.53
C SER A 60 -26.29 -10.59 5.64
N THR A 61 -26.70 -9.46 6.21
CA THR A 61 -27.18 -8.31 5.45
C THR A 61 -26.11 -7.87 4.44
N PRO A 62 -26.46 -7.54 3.17
CA PRO A 62 -25.48 -7.13 2.19
C PRO A 62 -24.80 -5.84 2.66
N ARG A 63 -23.50 -5.93 2.93
CA ARG A 63 -22.67 -4.78 3.29
C ARG A 63 -22.73 -3.79 2.13
N ALA A 64 -23.04 -2.53 2.43
CA ALA A 64 -23.00 -1.45 1.45
C ALA A 64 -21.73 -1.55 0.60
N ALA A 65 -21.88 -1.43 -0.72
CA ALA A 65 -20.79 -1.64 -1.66
C ALA A 65 -19.61 -0.72 -1.29
N ARG A 66 -18.45 -1.32 -1.03
CA ARG A 66 -17.23 -0.60 -0.65
C ARG A 66 -16.87 0.43 -1.74
N ARG A 67 -16.38 1.61 -1.36
CA ARG A 67 -15.93 2.63 -2.34
C ARG A 67 -14.68 2.23 -3.13
N TRP A 68 -13.89 1.30 -2.59
CA TRP A 68 -12.63 0.82 -3.14
C TRP A 68 -12.53 -0.70 -3.01
N THR A 69 -11.79 -1.33 -3.91
CA THR A 69 -11.53 -2.77 -3.94
C THR A 69 -10.71 -3.17 -2.72
N ALA A 70 -11.05 -4.28 -2.06
CA ALA A 70 -10.32 -4.71 -0.88
C ALA A 70 -8.96 -5.31 -1.32
N PRO A 71 -7.89 -5.18 -0.52
CA PRO A 71 -6.61 -5.84 -0.82
C PRO A 71 -6.75 -7.34 -1.09
N ALA A 72 -7.62 -8.04 -0.35
CA ALA A 72 -7.87 -9.46 -0.56
C ALA A 72 -8.41 -9.79 -1.96
N ASP A 73 -9.16 -8.89 -2.58
CA ASP A 73 -9.70 -9.09 -3.93
C ASP A 73 -8.60 -9.04 -4.99
N PHE A 74 -7.45 -8.39 -4.72
CA PHE A 74 -6.29 -8.36 -5.63
C PHE A 74 -5.47 -9.66 -5.59
N MET A 75 -5.51 -10.41 -4.49
CA MET A 75 -4.70 -11.62 -4.31
C MET A 75 -4.82 -12.64 -5.45
N PRO A 76 -6.02 -13.10 -5.85
CA PRO A 76 -6.15 -14.07 -6.93
C PRO A 76 -5.62 -13.54 -8.27
N HIS A 77 -5.72 -12.23 -8.51
CA HIS A 77 -5.18 -11.60 -9.71
C HIS A 77 -3.66 -11.52 -9.70
N ILE A 78 -3.05 -11.25 -8.54
CA ILE A 78 -1.59 -11.27 -8.38
C ILE A 78 -1.03 -12.66 -8.71
N VAL A 79 -1.62 -13.70 -8.12
CA VAL A 79 -1.17 -15.08 -8.33
C VAL A 79 -1.30 -15.46 -9.80
N ALA A 80 -2.46 -15.19 -10.41
CA ALA A 80 -2.69 -15.54 -11.80
C ALA A 80 -1.77 -14.77 -12.77
N VAL A 81 -1.47 -13.49 -12.51
CA VAL A 81 -0.50 -12.71 -13.31
C VAL A 81 0.91 -13.29 -13.21
N LEU A 82 1.33 -13.72 -12.01
CA LEU A 82 2.65 -14.33 -11.84
C LEU A 82 2.71 -15.72 -12.48
N ASP A 83 1.65 -16.52 -12.35
CA ASP A 83 1.56 -17.84 -12.98
C ASP A 83 1.66 -17.73 -14.52
N GLU A 84 0.86 -16.83 -15.12
CA GLU A 84 0.88 -16.54 -16.57
C GLU A 84 2.24 -16.00 -17.07
N ALA A 85 3.01 -15.35 -16.18
CA ALA A 85 4.32 -14.77 -16.50
C ALA A 85 5.50 -15.74 -16.26
N GLY A 86 5.25 -16.96 -15.81
CA GLY A 86 6.31 -17.93 -15.50
C GLY A 86 6.85 -17.79 -14.07
N GLN A 87 5.95 -17.59 -13.11
CA GLN A 87 6.16 -17.55 -11.65
C GLN A 87 6.85 -16.29 -11.10
N ALA A 88 7.53 -15.48 -11.93
CA ALA A 88 8.24 -14.29 -11.47
C ALA A 88 8.02 -13.09 -12.41
N LEU A 89 7.86 -11.90 -11.84
CA LEU A 89 7.67 -10.66 -12.60
C LEU A 89 8.19 -9.44 -11.83
N SER A 90 8.66 -8.41 -12.54
CA SER A 90 9.06 -7.16 -11.89
C SER A 90 7.84 -6.48 -11.24
N THR A 91 8.06 -5.67 -10.21
CA THR A 91 6.96 -4.98 -9.49
C THR A 91 6.16 -4.08 -10.42
N GLU A 92 6.83 -3.33 -11.29
CA GLU A 92 6.16 -2.42 -12.21
C GLU A 92 5.36 -3.19 -13.27
N ASP A 93 5.93 -4.27 -13.83
CA ASP A 93 5.24 -5.11 -14.81
C ASP A 93 4.05 -5.86 -14.18
N ALA A 94 4.20 -6.36 -12.95
CA ALA A 94 3.12 -7.00 -12.22
C ALA A 94 1.97 -6.02 -11.96
N LEU A 95 2.28 -4.81 -11.50
CA LEU A 95 1.27 -3.77 -11.30
C LEU A 95 0.58 -3.40 -12.63
N ALA A 96 1.32 -3.23 -13.73
CA ALA A 96 0.74 -2.91 -15.04
C ALA A 96 -0.21 -4.02 -15.52
N ARG A 97 0.17 -5.30 -15.39
CA ARG A 97 -0.68 -6.44 -15.77
C ARG A 97 -1.91 -6.57 -14.88
N ILE A 98 -1.79 -6.28 -13.58
CA ILE A 98 -2.93 -6.26 -12.66
C ILE A 98 -3.90 -5.13 -13.03
N GLU A 99 -3.38 -3.93 -13.36
CA GLU A 99 -4.18 -2.79 -13.79
C GLU A 99 -5.01 -3.13 -15.04
N GLU A 100 -4.36 -3.71 -16.06
CA GLU A 100 -5.03 -4.14 -17.29
C GLU A 100 -6.09 -5.21 -17.01
N ARG A 101 -5.75 -6.25 -16.24
CA ARG A 101 -6.67 -7.35 -15.91
C ARG A 101 -7.87 -6.90 -15.09
N MET A 102 -7.68 -5.94 -14.20
CA MET A 102 -8.72 -5.45 -13.30
C MET A 102 -9.37 -4.15 -13.78
N ALA A 103 -9.04 -3.64 -14.96
CA ALA A 103 -9.52 -2.35 -15.45
C ALA A 103 -11.05 -2.18 -15.32
N ASP A 104 -11.80 -3.24 -15.64
CA ASP A 104 -13.27 -3.26 -15.57
C ASP A 104 -13.83 -3.50 -14.14
N GLN A 105 -12.99 -3.95 -13.21
CA GLN A 105 -13.36 -4.30 -11.83
C GLN A 105 -12.94 -3.22 -10.82
N LEU A 106 -11.96 -2.39 -11.17
CA LEU A 106 -11.53 -1.27 -10.36
C LEU A 106 -12.69 -0.29 -10.15
N ARG A 107 -12.89 0.09 -8.89
CA ARG A 107 -13.96 1.03 -8.51
C ARG A 107 -13.48 2.46 -8.72
N PRO A 108 -14.38 3.44 -8.85
CA PRO A 108 -13.98 4.84 -8.97
C PRO A 108 -13.03 5.31 -7.85
N GLY A 109 -13.22 4.81 -6.62
CA GLY A 109 -12.36 5.13 -5.49
C GLY A 109 -10.96 4.47 -5.54
N ASP A 110 -10.75 3.47 -6.38
CA ASP A 110 -9.45 2.82 -6.59
C ASP A 110 -8.53 3.67 -7.47
N LEU A 111 -9.14 4.41 -8.41
CA LEU A 111 -8.48 5.34 -9.34
C LEU A 111 -8.21 6.72 -8.71
N GLU A 112 -8.72 6.98 -7.51
CA GLU A 112 -8.39 8.18 -6.75
C GLU A 112 -6.91 8.15 -6.31
N ARG A 113 -6.26 9.32 -6.29
CA ARG A 113 -4.91 9.46 -5.71
C ARG A 113 -4.99 9.62 -4.20
N SER A 114 -4.09 8.96 -3.50
CA SER A 114 -3.81 9.20 -2.09
C SER A 114 -3.19 10.60 -1.89
N PRO A 115 -3.14 11.13 -0.65
CA PRO A 115 -2.44 12.38 -0.34
C PRO A 115 -0.96 12.39 -0.78
N GLN A 116 -0.35 11.22 -0.92
CA GLN A 116 1.02 11.01 -1.39
C GLN A 116 1.15 11.03 -2.92
N GLY A 117 0.04 11.17 -3.66
CA GLY A 117 0.01 11.22 -5.12
C GLY A 117 -0.11 9.86 -5.81
N GLU A 118 -0.02 8.75 -5.07
CA GLU A 118 -0.15 7.39 -5.63
C GLU A 118 -1.60 6.92 -5.72
N LEU A 119 -1.95 6.16 -6.76
CA LEU A 119 -3.28 5.54 -6.92
C LEU A 119 -3.58 4.55 -5.78
N ARG A 120 -4.78 4.64 -5.22
CA ARG A 120 -5.18 3.82 -4.07
C ARG A 120 -5.13 2.33 -4.35
N TRP A 121 -5.43 1.93 -5.59
CA TRP A 121 -5.37 0.52 -5.99
C TRP A 121 -3.94 -0.04 -5.97
N ARG A 122 -2.92 0.76 -6.32
CA ARG A 122 -1.51 0.32 -6.25
C ARG A 122 -1.10 0.03 -4.82
N THR A 123 -1.51 0.90 -3.88
CA THR A 123 -1.30 0.67 -2.46
C THR A 123 -2.06 -0.58 -1.97
N ALA A 124 -3.26 -0.83 -2.48
CA ALA A 124 -4.04 -2.03 -2.14
C ALA A 124 -3.39 -3.32 -2.69
N ALA A 125 -2.91 -3.30 -3.93
CA ALA A 125 -2.19 -4.41 -4.55
C ALA A 125 -0.88 -4.73 -3.81
N ARG A 126 -0.10 -3.72 -3.40
CA ARG A 126 1.11 -3.95 -2.57
C ARG A 126 0.78 -4.56 -1.21
N LYS A 127 -0.34 -4.17 -0.58
CA LYS A 127 -0.81 -4.81 0.66
C LYS A 127 -1.21 -6.25 0.42
N ALA A 128 -1.90 -6.54 -0.68
CA ALA A 128 -2.24 -7.90 -1.05
C ALA A 128 -0.99 -8.76 -1.25
N ARG A 129 0.04 -8.23 -1.93
CA ARG A 129 1.35 -8.90 -2.05
C ARG A 129 1.98 -9.18 -0.68
N LEU A 130 1.98 -8.22 0.24
CA LEU A 130 2.52 -8.41 1.59
C LEU A 130 1.80 -9.56 2.32
N GLU A 131 0.48 -9.62 2.24
CA GLU A 131 -0.30 -10.71 2.82
C GLU A 131 0.05 -12.05 2.16
N LEU A 132 0.22 -12.10 0.83
CA LEU A 132 0.63 -13.33 0.13
C LEU A 132 2.02 -13.81 0.57
N VAL A 133 2.96 -12.89 0.75
CA VAL A 133 4.28 -13.17 1.32
C VAL A 133 4.16 -13.71 2.75
N ASN A 134 3.32 -13.09 3.58
CA ASN A 134 3.09 -13.56 4.96
C ASN A 134 2.47 -14.96 5.01
N THR A 135 1.61 -15.31 4.04
CA THR A 135 1.05 -16.66 3.91
C THR A 135 2.02 -17.68 3.30
N GLY A 136 3.20 -17.24 2.84
CA GLY A 136 4.21 -18.09 2.22
C GLY A 136 3.96 -18.42 0.76
N LEU A 137 2.95 -17.82 0.11
CA LEU A 137 2.65 -18.06 -1.30
C LEU A 137 3.59 -17.28 -2.23
N LEU A 138 4.07 -16.12 -1.80
CA LEU A 138 5.03 -15.29 -2.53
C LEU A 138 6.38 -15.25 -1.80
N SER A 139 7.47 -15.19 -2.55
CA SER A 139 8.82 -15.00 -2.03
C SER A 139 9.05 -13.56 -1.55
N ALA A 140 9.74 -13.41 -0.43
CA ALA A 140 10.27 -12.14 0.08
C ALA A 140 11.74 -11.90 -0.30
N ASP A 141 12.37 -12.85 -0.99
CA ASP A 141 13.84 -12.88 -1.14
C ASP A 141 14.38 -11.77 -2.04
N GLN A 142 13.64 -11.42 -3.10
CA GLN A 142 14.08 -10.43 -4.09
C GLN A 142 13.32 -9.10 -4.00
N PRO A 143 14.00 -7.98 -3.66
CA PRO A 143 13.37 -6.67 -3.73
C PRO A 143 13.10 -6.27 -5.18
N GLY A 144 11.93 -5.71 -5.44
CA GLY A 144 11.55 -5.27 -6.79
C GLY A 144 11.01 -6.37 -7.70
N VAL A 145 11.14 -7.65 -7.33
CA VAL A 145 10.57 -8.79 -8.05
C VAL A 145 9.48 -9.44 -7.20
N TRP A 146 8.39 -9.86 -7.83
CA TRP A 146 7.32 -10.63 -7.22
C TRP A 146 7.42 -12.03 -7.78
N GLN A 147 7.52 -13.03 -6.91
CA GLN A 147 7.74 -14.41 -7.30
C GLN A 147 6.87 -15.34 -6.46
N LEU A 148 6.24 -16.32 -7.10
CA LEU A 148 5.51 -17.40 -6.43
C LEU A 148 6.50 -18.40 -5.81
N ASN A 149 6.16 -18.92 -4.63
CA ASN A 149 6.84 -20.07 -4.05
C ASN A 149 6.13 -21.33 -4.56
N ASP A 150 6.90 -22.23 -5.18
CA ASP A 150 6.50 -23.59 -5.55
C ASP A 150 6.87 -24.58 -4.43
#